data_AF-A0AA44MQH8-F1
#
_entry.id   AF-A0AA44MQH8-F1
#
_cell.length_a   1.000
_cell.length_b   1.000
_cell.length_c   1.000
_cell.angle_alpha   90.00
_cell.angle_beta   90.00
_cell.angle_gamma   90.00
#
_symmetry.space_group_name_H-M   'P 1'
#
loop_
_entity.id
_entity.type
_entity.pdbx_description
1 polymer ?
#
loop_
_entity_poly.entity_id
_entity_poly.type
_entity_poly.pdbx_seq_one_letter_code
_entity_poly.pdbx_strand_id
1 'polypeptide(L)'
;STNAYVDINRVVRDTIAEIGYTNTEYGFSAETVGVHPSLVEQSPDIAQGVNEALEVRGNADQDPLDLIGAGDQGLMFGFAVDETEEL
;
A
#
# COMPACT_ATOMS: atom_id res chain seq x y z
N SER A 1 3.11 0.89 9.81
CA SER A 1 3.64 -0.07 10.80
C SER A 1 2.58 -1.12 11.11
N THR A 2 2.93 -2.34 11.50
CA THR A 2 1.97 -3.40 11.85
C THR A 2 2.53 -4.34 12.91
N ASN A 3 1.64 -4.94 13.71
CA ASN A 3 1.97 -6.05 14.62
C ASN A 3 1.65 -7.42 14.00
N ALA A 4 1.10 -7.45 12.78
CA ALA A 4 0.75 -8.68 12.09
C ALA A 4 2.00 -9.41 11.62
N TYR A 5 2.01 -10.74 11.80
CA TYR A 5 2.97 -11.60 11.11
C TYR A 5 2.47 -11.90 9.70
N VAL A 6 3.33 -11.68 8.71
CA VAL A 6 3.06 -12.02 7.31
C VAL A 6 4.21 -12.85 6.78
N ASP A 7 3.89 -14.03 6.24
CA ASP A 7 4.85 -14.81 5.46
C ASP A 7 5.00 -14.18 4.06
N ILE A 8 5.94 -13.25 3.94
CA ILE A 8 6.21 -12.51 2.70
C ILE A 8 6.62 -13.46 1.57
N ASN A 9 7.33 -14.55 1.86
CA ASN A 9 7.76 -15.50 0.83
C ASN A 9 6.54 -16.16 0.19
N ARG A 10 5.60 -16.63 1.03
CA ARG A 10 4.37 -17.24 0.55
C ARG A 10 3.52 -16.24 -0.23
N VAL A 11 3.25 -15.06 0.33
CA VAL A 11 2.42 -14.04 -0.35
C VAL A 11 2.95 -13.68 -1.73
N VAL A 12 4.27 -13.50 -1.86
CA VAL A 12 4.90 -13.20 -3.15
C VAL A 12 4.75 -14.36 -4.13
N ARG A 13 5.04 -15.59 -3.70
CA ARG A 13 4.96 -16.77 -4.58
C ARG A 13 3.54 -17.10 -5.00
N ASP A 14 2.57 -17.00 -4.09
CA ASP A 14 1.15 -17.24 -4.38
C ASP A 14 0.64 -16.23 -5.41
N THR A 15 0.95 -14.94 -5.23
CA THR A 15 0.61 -13.89 -6.21
C THR A 15 1.22 -14.18 -7.59
N ILE A 16 2.49 -14.62 -7.65
CA ILE A 16 3.16 -14.98 -8.91
C ILE A 16 2.47 -16.18 -9.56
N ALA A 17 2.06 -17.17 -8.78
CA ALA A 17 1.36 -18.35 -9.26
C ALA A 17 -0.06 -18.01 -9.77
N GLU A 18 -0.79 -17.11 -9.09
CA GLU A 18 -2.11 -16.63 -9.50
C GLU A 18 -2.08 -15.90 -10.86
N ILE A 19 -0.99 -15.19 -11.15
CA ILE A 19 -0.75 -14.58 -12.48
C ILE A 19 -0.48 -15.67 -13.55
N GLY A 20 -0.02 -16.86 -13.14
CA GLY A 20 0.17 -18.01 -14.02
C GLY A 20 1.62 -18.47 -14.17
N TYR A 21 2.59 -17.88 -13.46
CA TYR A 21 4.00 -18.27 -13.54
C TYR A 21 4.30 -19.50 -12.68
N THR A 22 3.82 -20.66 -13.12
CA THR A 22 3.95 -21.94 -12.42
C THR A 22 4.92 -22.90 -13.10
N ASN A 23 5.29 -22.67 -14.37
CA ASN A 23 6.25 -23.50 -15.11
C ASN A 23 7.56 -22.73 -15.34
N THR A 24 8.69 -23.35 -15.00
CA THR A 24 10.04 -22.79 -15.20
C THR A 24 10.39 -22.55 -16.67
N GLU A 25 9.75 -23.26 -17.61
CA GLU A 25 9.91 -23.05 -19.05
C GLU A 25 9.45 -21.67 -19.51
N TYR A 26 8.63 -20.97 -18.71
CA TYR A 26 8.24 -19.57 -18.98
C TYR A 26 9.38 -18.58 -18.74
N GLY A 27 10.53 -19.04 -18.25
CA GLY A 27 11.68 -18.21 -17.87
C GLY A 27 11.56 -17.58 -16.48
N PHE A 28 10.42 -17.78 -15.80
CA PHE A 28 10.15 -17.35 -14.43
C PHE A 28 9.11 -18.27 -13.79
N SER A 29 9.31 -18.65 -12.53
CA SER A 29 8.37 -19.51 -11.79
C SER A 29 8.32 -19.14 -10.32
N ALA A 30 7.10 -19.18 -9.77
CA ALA A 30 6.81 -19.04 -8.34
C ALA A 30 7.59 -20.04 -7.49
N GLU A 31 7.94 -21.21 -8.02
CA GLU A 31 8.64 -22.25 -7.26
C GLU A 31 10.13 -21.97 -7.13
N THR A 32 10.76 -21.41 -8.17
CA THR A 32 12.23 -21.29 -8.25
C THR A 32 12.75 -19.89 -7.97
N VAL A 33 11.89 -18.86 -7.98
CA VAL A 33 12.30 -17.48 -7.72
C VAL A 33 12.89 -17.31 -6.31
N GLY A 34 13.93 -16.49 -6.17
CA GLY A 34 14.43 -16.03 -4.88
C GLY A 34 13.64 -14.81 -4.40
N VAL A 35 13.17 -14.83 -3.15
CA VAL A 35 12.47 -13.68 -2.52
C VAL A 35 13.37 -13.13 -1.42
N HIS A 36 13.77 -11.86 -1.54
CA HIS A 36 14.70 -11.19 -0.63
C HIS A 36 14.06 -9.89 -0.10
N PRO A 37 13.25 -9.98 0.98
CA PRO A 37 12.58 -8.82 1.52
C PRO A 37 13.57 -7.94 2.30
N SER A 38 13.61 -6.65 1.93
CA SER A 38 14.33 -5.59 2.65
C SER A 38 13.32 -4.52 3.06
N LEU A 39 12.49 -4.87 4.06
CA LEU A 39 11.43 -4.01 4.58
C LEU A 39 11.90 -3.34 5.86
N VAL A 40 11.64 -2.03 5.99
CA VAL A 40 11.90 -1.24 7.19
C VAL A 40 10.60 -0.64 7.71
N GLU A 41 10.56 -0.35 9.00
CA GLU A 41 9.41 0.33 9.59
C GLU A 41 9.25 1.74 9.03
N GLN A 42 8.02 2.26 9.13
CA GLN A 42 7.72 3.63 8.74
C GLN A 42 8.50 4.62 9.60
N SER A 43 9.02 5.69 8.99
CA SER A 43 9.68 6.76 9.74
C SER A 43 8.73 7.39 10.77
N PRO A 44 9.16 7.56 12.03
CA PRO A 44 8.38 8.28 13.04
C PRO A 44 8.04 9.72 12.64
N ASP A 45 8.94 10.39 11.92
CA ASP A 45 8.76 11.78 11.46
C ASP A 45 7.66 11.90 10.40
N ILE A 46 7.47 10.86 9.59
CA ILE A 46 6.37 10.79 8.63
C ILE A 46 5.09 10.39 9.38
N ALA A 47 5.18 9.40 10.27
CA ALA A 47 4.04 8.91 11.04
C ALA A 47 3.37 10.02 11.85
N GLN A 48 4.13 10.94 12.46
CA GLN A 48 3.54 12.07 13.19
C GLN A 48 2.68 12.97 12.28
N GLY A 49 3.08 13.16 11.02
CA GLY A 49 2.38 14.05 10.08
C GLY A 49 1.11 13.43 9.50
N VAL A 50 1.06 12.09 9.45
CA VAL A 50 -0.11 11.33 8.98
C VAL A 50 -1.09 11.09 10.10
N ASN A 51 -0.61 10.64 11.26
CA ASN A 51 -1.46 10.30 12.40
C ASN A 51 -2.12 11.54 13.02
N GLU A 52 -1.47 12.70 12.91
CA GLU A 52 -2.02 13.99 13.30
C GLU A 52 -1.83 15.01 12.17
N ALA A 53 -2.93 15.31 11.48
CA ALA A 53 -2.95 16.28 10.39
C ALA A 53 -2.49 17.68 10.86
N LEU A 54 -2.14 18.54 9.91
CA LEU A 54 -1.68 19.89 10.23
C LEU A 54 -2.80 20.75 10.84
N GLU A 55 -4.02 20.53 10.38
CA GLU A 55 -5.26 21.22 10.72
C GLU A 55 -5.60 21.09 12.21
N VAL A 56 -5.21 19.97 12.82
CA VAL A 56 -5.50 19.60 14.21
C VAL A 56 -4.37 19.99 15.17
N ARG A 57 -3.15 20.19 14.66
CA ARG A 57 -1.98 20.56 15.48
C ARG A 57 -2.13 21.98 16.05
N GLY A 58 -2.51 22.07 17.32
CA GLY A 58 -2.61 23.33 18.07
C GLY A 58 -3.99 23.98 18.09
N ASN A 59 -5.02 23.31 17.58
CA ASN A 59 -6.41 23.77 17.60
C ASN A 59 -7.27 22.99 18.60
N ALA A 60 -8.28 23.67 19.17
CA ALA A 60 -9.20 23.09 20.16
C ALA A 60 -10.41 22.39 19.53
N ASP A 61 -10.81 22.80 18.32
CA ASP A 61 -11.83 22.12 17.53
C ASP A 61 -11.16 21.04 16.69
N GLN A 62 -11.46 19.78 17.01
CA GLN A 62 -10.97 18.61 16.28
C GLN A 62 -12.16 17.96 15.58
N ASP A 63 -12.39 18.30 14.31
CA ASP A 63 -13.29 17.50 13.47
C ASP A 63 -12.67 16.10 13.32
N PRO A 64 -13.39 15.02 13.67
CA PRO A 64 -12.89 13.66 13.50
C PRO A 64 -12.42 13.33 12.06
N LEU A 65 -12.94 14.02 11.05
CA LEU A 65 -12.55 13.83 9.64
C LEU A 65 -11.20 14.46 9.28
N ASP A 66 -10.76 15.48 10.03
CA ASP A 66 -9.51 16.21 9.79
C ASP A 66 -8.34 15.62 10.60
N LEU A 67 -8.55 14.53 11.35
CA LEU A 67 -7.52 13.95 12.21
C LEU A 67 -6.31 13.40 11.42
N ILE A 68 -6.56 12.86 10.21
CA ILE A 68 -5.54 12.15 9.42
C ILE A 68 -5.05 13.04 8.28
N GLY A 69 -3.76 13.31 8.27
CA GLY A 69 -3.09 14.08 7.23
C GLY A 69 -2.76 13.23 5.99
N ALA A 70 -2.50 13.91 4.86
CA ALA A 70 -1.95 13.26 3.69
C ALA A 70 -0.58 12.62 4.00
N GLY A 71 -0.37 11.39 3.50
CA GLY A 71 0.88 10.64 3.66
C GLY A 71 2.08 11.28 2.96
N ASP A 72 1.81 11.96 1.85
CA ASP A 72 2.77 12.67 1.02
C ASP A 72 2.00 13.72 0.21
N GLN A 73 2.72 14.62 -0.46
CA GLN A 73 2.14 15.55 -1.42
C GLN A 73 1.62 14.81 -2.67
N GLY A 74 0.50 15.26 -3.25
CA GLY A 74 -0.03 14.64 -4.46
C GLY A 74 -1.16 15.43 -5.12
N LEU A 75 -1.45 15.05 -6.37
CA LEU A 75 -2.57 15.54 -7.17
C LEU A 75 -3.29 14.34 -7.78
N MET A 76 -4.62 14.32 -7.69
CA MET A 76 -5.44 13.19 -8.11
C MET A 76 -6.49 13.63 -9.12
N PHE A 77 -6.73 12.79 -10.12
CA PHE A 77 -7.80 12.94 -11.11
C PHE A 77 -8.64 11.66 -11.15
N GLY A 78 -9.95 11.79 -11.29
CA GLY A 78 -10.88 10.70 -11.56
C GLY A 78 -11.74 11.03 -12.78
N PHE A 79 -12.15 10.01 -13.53
CA PHE A 79 -12.95 10.15 -14.75
C PHE A 79 -14.04 9.07 -14.79
N ALA A 80 -15.20 9.42 -15.32
CA ALA A 80 -16.32 8.51 -15.60
C ALA A 80 -17.06 9.02 -16.85
N VAL A 81 -17.58 8.09 -17.66
CA VAL A 81 -18.37 8.38 -18.87
C VAL A 81 -19.28 7.19 -19.17
N ASP A 82 -20.49 7.47 -19.65
CA ASP A 82 -21.57 6.49 -19.86
C ASP A 82 -21.44 5.63 -21.13
N GLU A 83 -20.24 5.55 -21.71
CA GLU A 83 -19.98 4.76 -22.93
C GLU A 83 -19.96 3.25 -22.68
N THR A 84 -19.75 2.80 -21.42
CA THR A 84 -19.75 1.39 -21.03
C THR A 84 -20.54 1.19 -19.74
N GLU A 85 -21.05 -0.02 -19.48
CA GLU A 85 -21.88 -0.28 -18.28
C GLU A 85 -21.10 -0.15 -16.96
N GLU A 86 -19.78 -0.21 -17.03
CA GLU A 86 -18.90 -0.07 -15.88
C GLU A 86 -18.76 1.38 -15.39
N LEU A 87 -19.25 2.38 -16.14
CA LEU A 87 -19.10 3.83 -15.89
C LEU A 87 -20.32 4.68 -16.31
#